data_AF-A0A382IV06-F1
#
_entry.id   AF-A0A382IV06-F1
#
_cell.length_a   1.000
_cell.length_b   1.000
_cell.length_c   1.000
_cell.angle_alpha   90.00
_cell.angle_beta   90.00
_cell.angle_gamma   90.00
#
_symmetry.space_group_name_H-M   'P 1'
#
loop_
_entity.id
_entity.type
_entity.pdbx_description
1 polymer ?
#
loop_
_entity_poly.entity_id
_entity_poly.type
_entity_poly.pdbx_seq_one_letter_code
_entity_poly.pdbx_strand_id
1 'polypeptide(L)' 'MVVNMGPQHPSTHGVLRLKVRTDGEIVSDVYPVIGYLHRCFEKHAENLTY' A
#
# COMPACT_ATOMS: atom_id res chain seq x y z
N MET A 1 -0.13 -20.01 0.24
CA MET A 1 0.20 -19.28 -1.02
C MET A 1 0.45 -17.81 -0.72
N VAL A 2 1.21 -17.07 -1.53
CA VAL A 2 1.29 -15.60 -1.44
C VAL A 2 0.64 -14.97 -2.66
N VAL A 3 -0.39 -14.14 -2.44
CA VAL A 3 -1.13 -13.40 -3.47
C VAL A 3 -0.72 -11.93 -3.43
N ASN A 4 -0.42 -11.35 -4.60
CA ASN A 4 -0.27 -9.90 -4.73
C ASN A 4 -1.61 -9.29 -5.12
N MET A 5 -2.16 -8.45 -4.23
CA MET A 5 -3.36 -7.67 -4.50
C MET A 5 -2.96 -6.19 -4.71
N GLY A 6 -3.42 -5.58 -5.81
CA GLY A 6 -3.04 -4.21 -6.17
C GLY A 6 -1.65 -4.09 -6.83
N PRO A 7 -1.16 -2.88 -7.12
CA PRO A 7 -1.76 -1.57 -6.77
C PRO A 7 -2.83 -1.05 -7.73
N GLN A 8 -3.08 -1.73 -8.86
CA GLN A 8 -4.08 -1.30 -9.86
C GLN A 8 -5.45 -1.94 -9.67
N HIS A 9 -5.63 -2.76 -8.64
CA HIS A 9 -6.89 -3.47 -8.43
C HIS A 9 -7.96 -2.50 -7.93
N PRO A 10 -9.19 -2.48 -8.48
CA PRO A 10 -10.20 -1.48 -8.10
C PRO A 10 -10.51 -1.43 -6.60
N SER A 11 -10.50 -2.59 -5.93
CA SER A 11 -10.76 -2.70 -4.48
C SER A 11 -9.64 -2.19 -3.58
N THR A 12 -8.51 -1.73 -4.13
CA THR A 12 -7.44 -1.10 -3.34
C THR A 12 -7.63 0.41 -3.17
N HIS A 13 -8.73 0.97 -3.71
CA HIS A 13 -9.13 2.37 -3.54
C HIS A 13 -7.98 3.37 -3.77
N GLY A 14 -7.25 3.17 -4.87
CA GLY A 14 -6.02 3.89 -5.19
C GLY A 14 -4.81 2.95 -5.16
N VAL A 15 -3.64 3.50 -4.84
CA VAL A 15 -2.34 2.80 -4.96
C VAL A 15 -1.93 2.10 -3.66
N LEU A 16 -2.66 1.04 -3.31
CA LEU A 16 -2.32 0.15 -2.20
C LEU A 16 -1.99 -1.24 -2.74
N ARG A 17 -0.81 -1.76 -2.36
CA ARG A 17 -0.40 -3.12 -2.69
C ARG A 17 -0.32 -3.96 -1.43
N LEU A 18 -0.95 -5.13 -1.43
CA LEU A 18 -0.94 -6.08 -0.33
C LEU A 18 -0.30 -7.40 -0.79
N LYS A 19 0.67 -7.90 -0.03
CA LYS A 19 1.15 -9.28 -0.14
C LYS A 19 0.39 -10.10 0.89
N VAL A 20 -0.61 -10.85 0.44
CA VAL A 20 -1.50 -11.64 1.29
C VAL A 20 -0.98 -13.07 1.33
N ARG A 21 -0.68 -13.58 2.53
CA ARG A 21 -0.37 -15.00 2.72
C ARG A 21 -1.64 -15.75 3.09
N THR A 22 -2.02 -16.71 2.25
CA THR A 22 -3.21 -17.54 2.47
C THR A 22 -2.84 -18.97 2.81
N ASP A 23 -3.63 -19.58 3.69
CA ASP A 23 -3.72 -21.01 3.88
C ASP A 23 -5.10 -21.47 3.39
N GLY A 24 -5.16 -21.97 2.16
CA GLY A 24 -6.41 -22.12 1.42
C GLY A 24 -7.12 -20.79 1.21
N GLU A 25 -8.36 -20.70 1.70
CA GLU A 25 -9.22 -19.51 1.66
C GLU A 25 -9.03 -18.59 2.88
N ILE A 26 -8.30 -19.03 3.91
CA ILE A 26 -8.06 -18.27 5.12
C ILE A 26 -6.83 -17.38 4.94
N VAL A 27 -6.95 -16.11 5.30
CA VAL A 27 -5.82 -15.19 5.35
C VAL A 27 -5.04 -15.44 6.63
N SER A 28 -3.79 -15.88 6.48
CA SER A 28 -2.88 -16.13 7.61
C SER A 28 -2.04 -14.91 7.99
N ASP A 29 -1.71 -14.06 7.02
CA ASP A 29 -0.90 -12.85 7.23
C ASP A 29 -1.07 -11.88 6.05
N VAL A 30 -0.83 -10.58 6.29
CA VAL A 30 -0.89 -9.54 5.26
C VAL A 30 0.25 -8.55 5.46
N TYR A 31 1.07 -8.38 4.42
CA TYR A 31 2.10 -7.36 4.39
C TYR A 31 1.73 -6.22 3.42
N PRO A 32 1.37 -5.03 3.93
CA PRO A 32 1.10 -3.87 3.09
C PRO A 32 2.39 -3.24 2.57
N VAL A 33 2.49 -3.08 1.26
CA VAL A 33 3.55 -2.31 0.61
C VAL A 33 3.03 -0.89 0.40
N ILE A 34 3.51 0.04 1.22
CA ILE A 34 3.11 1.45 1.22
C ILE A 34 4.18 2.33 0.53
N GLY A 35 3.85 3.61 0.33
CA GLY A 35 4.79 4.60 -0.22
C GLY A 35 4.62 4.90 -1.71
N TYR A 36 3.72 4.22 -2.42
CA TYR A 36 3.42 4.50 -3.84
C TYR A 36 2.95 5.94 -4.09
N LEU A 37 2.30 6.58 -3.11
CA LEU A 37 1.87 7.98 -3.17
C LEU A 37 2.73 8.90 -2.28
N HIS A 38 3.87 8.42 -1.78
CA HIS A 38 4.73 9.27 -0.97
C HIS A 38 5.38 10.34 -1.86
N ARG A 39 5.13 11.61 -1.53
CA ARG A 39 5.63 12.76 -2.30
C ARG A 39 6.52 13.69 -1.47
N CYS A 40 7.10 13.20 -0.37
CA CYS A 40 7.93 14.00 0.54
C CYS A 40 7.26 15.33 0.95
N PHE A 41 5.94 15.32 1.19
CA PHE A 41 5.17 16.55 1.40
C PHE A 41 5.71 17.37 2.59
N GLU A 42 6.12 16.67 3.67
CA GLU A 42 6.78 17.28 4.83
C GLU A 42 8.04 18.05 4.43
N LYS A 43 8.87 17.49 3.53
CA LYS A 43 10.09 18.15 3.04
C LYS A 43 9.77 19.40 2.20
N HIS A 44 8.69 19.35 1.44
CA HIS A 44 8.23 20.54 0.70
C HIS A 44 7.74 21.62 1.67
N ALA A 45 7.00 21.23 2.71
CA ALA A 45 6.46 22.15 3.71
C ALA A 45 7.54 22.87 4.51
N GLU A 46 8.73 22.28 4.72
CA GLU A 46 9.88 22.95 5.35
C GLU A 46 10.29 24.26 4.64
N ASN A 47 9.97 24.40 3.35
CA ASN A 47 10.31 25.57 2.54
C ASN A 47 9.14 26.55 2.36
N LEU A 48 8.03 26.34 3.06
CA LEU A 48 6.83 27.17 3.00
C LEU A 48 6.62 27.89 4.33
N THR A 49 6.05 29.10 4.28
CA THR A 49 5.55 29.78 5.48
C THR A 49 4.29 29.08 5.98
N TYR A 50 4.09 29.13 7.28
CA TYR A 50 2.89 28.59 7.94
C TYR A 50 1.63 29.42 7.61
#